data_AF-A0A952TQV9-F1
#
_entry.id   AF-A0A952TQV9-F1
#
_cell.length_a   1.000
_cell.length_b   1.000
_cell.length_c   1.000
_cell.angle_alpha   90.00
_cell.angle_beta   90.00
_cell.angle_gamma   90.00
#
_symmetry.space_group_name_H-M   'P 1'
#
loop_
_entity.id
_entity.type
_entity.pdbx_description
1 polymer ?
#
loop_
_entity_poly.entity_id
_entity_poly.type
_entity_poly.pdbx_seq_one_letter_code
_entity_poly.pdbx_strand_id
1 'polypeptide(L)'
;MEKAKDMGRKIHIRRCHQCGGVCESVGQLVTECSHCGKHLAPFYYYNERLAMSLITREEADMEYRSSALPLKEYPALWGLTAYWDG
;
A
#
# COMPACT_ATOMS: atom_id res chain seq x y z
N MET A 1 37.20 -11.33 -9.09
CA MET A 1 36.09 -11.10 -8.16
C MET A 1 34.91 -10.57 -8.96
N GLU A 2 34.02 -11.46 -9.38
CA GLU A 2 32.84 -11.10 -10.18
C GLU A 2 31.85 -10.32 -9.31
N LYS A 3 31.58 -9.07 -9.68
CA LYS A 3 30.45 -8.31 -9.13
C LYS A 3 29.18 -8.88 -9.75
N ALA A 4 28.45 -9.70 -9.01
CA ALA A 4 27.11 -10.10 -9.40
C ALA A 4 26.23 -8.85 -9.58
N LYS A 5 25.67 -8.67 -10.78
CA LYS A 5 24.61 -7.69 -11.05
C LYS A 5 23.44 -7.97 -10.12
N ASP A 6 23.21 -7.12 -9.12
CA ASP A 6 21.98 -7.16 -8.32
C ASP A 6 20.83 -6.63 -9.18
N MET A 7 20.17 -7.54 -9.89
CA MET A 7 19.01 -7.21 -10.72
C MET A 7 17.79 -6.97 -9.82
N GLY A 8 17.56 -5.71 -9.47
CA GLY A 8 16.21 -5.16 -9.26
C GLY A 8 15.35 -5.88 -8.23
N ARG A 9 15.91 -6.37 -7.13
CA ARG A 9 15.09 -6.92 -6.04
C ARG A 9 14.30 -5.78 -5.39
N LYS A 10 12.97 -5.84 -5.50
CA LYS A 10 12.08 -4.83 -4.90
C LYS A 10 12.25 -4.86 -3.38
N ILE A 11 12.66 -3.74 -2.80
CA ILE A 11 12.69 -3.56 -1.35
C ILE A 11 11.33 -3.01 -0.94
N HIS A 12 10.68 -3.67 0.01
CA HIS A 12 9.43 -3.21 0.58
C HIS A 12 9.66 -2.75 2.01
N ILE A 13 9.38 -1.48 2.28
CA ILE A 13 9.62 -0.82 3.56
C ILE A 13 8.29 -0.36 4.13
N ARG A 14 8.02 -0.65 5.40
CA ARG A 14 6.81 -0.22 6.11
C ARG A 14 7.12 0.24 7.52
N ARG A 15 6.36 1.22 8.00
CA ARG A 15 6.37 1.66 9.40
C ARG A 15 5.18 1.08 10.15
N CYS A 16 5.40 0.58 11.36
CA CYS A 16 4.35 0.04 12.21
C CYS A 16 3.42 1.15 12.72
N HIS A 17 2.11 1.00 12.50
CA HIS A 17 1.08 1.91 13.02
C HIS A 17 0.84 1.78 14.54
N GLN A 18 1.42 0.76 15.19
CA GLN A 18 1.25 0.48 16.61
C GLN A 18 2.46 0.93 17.43
N CYS A 19 3.67 0.50 17.05
CA CYS A 19 4.90 0.82 17.79
C CYS A 19 5.82 1.82 17.08
N GLY A 20 5.52 2.21 15.84
CA GLY A 20 6.33 3.15 15.08
C GLY A 20 7.62 2.57 14.48
N GLY A 21 7.96 1.31 14.76
CA GLY A 21 9.16 0.64 14.24
C GLY A 21 9.14 0.46 12.71
N VAL A 22 10.31 0.57 12.08
CA VAL A 22 10.47 0.38 10.63
C VAL A 22 10.81 -1.07 10.33
N CYS A 23 10.10 -1.67 9.39
CA CYS A 23 10.25 -3.04 8.93
C CYS A 23 10.57 -3.04 7.43
N GLU A 24 11.52 -3.85 7.02
CA GLU A 24 11.97 -3.95 5.62
C GLU A 24 12.05 -5.41 5.19
N SER A 25 11.79 -5.67 3.92
CA SER A 25 11.93 -6.99 3.32
C SER A 25 12.34 -6.87 1.85
N VAL A 26 13.22 -7.77 1.41
CA VAL A 26 13.71 -7.83 0.03
C VAL A 26 12.94 -8.91 -0.72
N GLY A 27 12.20 -8.51 -1.75
CA GLY A 27 11.45 -9.41 -2.63
C GLY A 27 10.12 -9.94 -2.06
N GLN A 28 9.75 -9.58 -0.83
CA GLN A 28 8.50 -9.99 -0.19
C GLN A 28 7.78 -8.79 0.44
N LEU A 29 6.46 -8.91 0.59
CA LEU A 29 5.67 -7.93 1.31
C LEU A 29 5.91 -8.03 2.82
N VAL A 30 5.79 -6.89 3.50
CA VAL A 30 5.87 -6.75 4.96
C VAL A 30 4.43 -6.65 5.44
N THR A 31 3.91 -7.74 5.99
CA THR A 31 2.53 -7.85 6.49
C THR A 31 2.47 -7.87 8.02
N GLU A 32 3.61 -8.02 8.70
CA GLU A 32 3.74 -8.07 10.15
C GLU A 32 4.95 -7.25 10.61
N CYS A 33 4.84 -6.66 11.80
CA CYS A 33 5.93 -5.89 12.39
C CYS A 33 6.94 -6.79 13.10
N SER A 34 8.18 -6.81 12.64
CA SER A 34 9.29 -7.52 13.28
C SER A 34 9.64 -7.06 14.70
N HIS A 35 9.15 -5.87 15.12
CA HIS A 35 9.44 -5.30 16.45
C HIS A 35 8.38 -5.67 17.50
N CYS A 36 7.11 -5.80 17.11
CA CYS A 36 6.01 -6.02 18.07
C CYS A 36 5.09 -7.20 17.73
N GLY A 37 5.35 -7.92 16.64
CA GLY A 37 4.58 -9.10 16.20
C GLY A 37 3.16 -8.80 15.73
N LYS A 38 2.74 -7.53 15.71
CA LYS A 38 1.39 -7.15 15.23
C LYS A 38 1.37 -7.10 13.71
N HIS A 39 0.28 -7.59 13.13
CA HIS A 39 -0.01 -7.37 11.71
C HIS A 39 -0.06 -5.88 11.37
N LEU A 40 0.55 -5.51 10.26
CA LEU A 40 0.51 -4.15 9.75
C LEU A 40 -0.81 -3.92 9.02
N ALA A 41 -1.47 -2.78 9.30
CA ALA A 41 -2.68 -2.39 8.61
C ALA A 41 -2.46 -2.40 7.09
N PRO A 42 -3.40 -2.88 6.26
CA PRO A 42 -3.23 -2.85 4.81
C PRO A 42 -3.19 -1.39 4.30
N PHE A 43 -2.45 -1.11 3.23
CA PHE A 43 -2.48 0.21 2.58
C PHE A 43 -3.62 0.26 1.60
N TYR A 44 -4.79 0.70 2.06
CA TYR A 44 -5.91 0.91 1.17
C TYR A 44 -5.79 2.26 0.48
N TYR A 45 -5.83 2.26 -0.85
CA TYR A 45 -5.86 3.48 -1.64
C TYR A 45 -7.29 4.00 -1.72
N TYR A 46 -7.52 5.26 -1.37
CA TYR A 46 -8.82 5.91 -1.60
C TYR A 46 -8.72 6.80 -2.83
N ASN A 47 -9.57 6.55 -3.83
CA ASN A 47 -9.65 7.39 -5.03
C ASN A 47 -10.71 8.48 -4.83
N GLU A 48 -10.28 9.63 -4.33
CA GLU A 48 -11.15 10.78 -4.05
C GLU A 48 -11.87 11.27 -5.31
N ARG A 49 -11.22 11.26 -6.47
CA ARG A 49 -11.83 11.66 -7.75
C ARG A 49 -13.01 10.77 -8.11
N LEU A 50 -12.86 9.46 -7.92
CA LEU A 50 -13.96 8.51 -8.13
C LEU A 50 -15.08 8.73 -7.12
N ALA A 51 -14.76 8.94 -5.84
CA ALA A 51 -15.75 9.19 -4.80
C ALA A 51 -16.54 10.49 -5.01
N MET A 52 -15.88 11.52 -5.54
CA MET A 52 -16.49 12.80 -5.92
C MET A 52 -17.17 12.75 -7.31
N SER A 53 -17.23 11.59 -7.95
CA SER A 53 -17.79 11.41 -9.31
C SER A 53 -17.12 12.29 -10.39
N LEU A 54 -15.84 12.63 -10.20
CA LEU A 54 -15.03 13.39 -11.16
C LEU A 54 -14.43 12.51 -12.26
N ILE A 55 -14.44 11.19 -12.08
CA ILE A 55 -14.03 10.18 -13.05
C ILE A 55 -15.00 9.01 -13.01
N THR A 56 -15.06 8.25 -14.10
CA THR A 56 -15.85 7.01 -14.16
C THR A 56 -15.13 5.84 -13.47
N ARG A 57 -15.88 4.76 -13.23
CA ARG A 57 -15.32 3.52 -12.69
C ARG A 57 -14.32 2.90 -13.67
N GLU A 58 -14.61 2.96 -14.97
CA GLU A 58 -13.75 2.43 -16.03
C GLU A 58 -12.41 3.17 -16.09
N GLU A 59 -12.43 4.50 -15.94
CA GLU A 59 -11.22 5.34 -15.86
C GLU A 59 -10.38 5.00 -14.62
N ALA A 60 -11.03 4.86 -13.46
CA ALA A 60 -10.35 4.46 -12.22
C ALA A 60 -9.73 3.06 -12.32
N ASP A 61 -10.42 2.10 -12.97
CA ASP A 61 -9.93 0.74 -13.18
C ASP A 61 -8.72 0.71 -14.14
N MET A 62 -8.71 1.59 -15.15
CA MET A 62 -7.55 1.78 -16.02
C MET A 62 -6.33 2.32 -15.25
N GLU A 63 -6.52 3.36 -14.44
CA GLU A 63 -5.48 3.89 -13.56
C GLU A 63 -4.94 2.79 -12.64
N TYR A 64 -5.83 2.02 -12.01
CA TYR A 64 -5.48 0.89 -11.14
C TYR A 64 -4.61 -0.17 -11.84
N ARG A 65 -4.94 -0.51 -13.09
CA ARG A 65 -4.20 -1.51 -13.89
C ARG A 65 -2.84 -1.01 -14.39
N SER A 66 -2.73 0.29 -14.63
CA SER A 66 -1.50 0.94 -15.11
C SER A 66 -0.54 1.35 -13.99
N SER A 67 -1.02 1.42 -12.75
CA SER A 67 -0.24 1.92 -11.62
C SER A 67 0.91 0.99 -11.24
N ALA A 68 2.07 1.58 -10.97
CA ALA A 68 3.22 0.89 -10.38
C ALA A 68 3.01 0.56 -8.88
N LEU A 69 1.95 1.08 -8.26
CA LEU A 69 1.58 0.78 -6.89
C LEU A 69 0.99 -0.64 -6.79
N PRO A 70 1.13 -1.32 -5.64
CA PRO A 70 0.56 -2.65 -5.38
C PRO A 70 -0.96 -2.60 -5.17
N LEU A 71 -1.68 -1.80 -5.97
CA LEU A 71 -3.13 -1.64 -5.85
C LEU A 71 -3.84 -2.98 -6.04
N LYS A 72 -3.30 -3.87 -6.89
CA LYS A 72 -3.76 -5.27 -7.07
C LYS A 72 -3.79 -6.07 -5.78
N GLU A 73 -2.84 -5.84 -4.88
CA GLU A 73 -2.72 -6.55 -3.60
C GLU A 73 -3.52 -5.85 -2.49
N TYR A 74 -3.74 -4.55 -2.63
CA TYR A 74 -4.52 -3.74 -1.71
C TYR A 74 -5.63 -2.96 -2.45
N PRO A 75 -6.78 -3.59 -2.72
CA PRO A 75 -7.87 -2.95 -3.45
C PRO A 75 -8.34 -1.69 -2.72
N ALA A 76 -8.80 -0.69 -3.48
CA ALA A 76 -9.31 0.53 -2.90
C ALA A 76 -10.48 0.24 -1.94
N LEU A 77 -10.45 0.79 -0.72
CA LEU A 77 -11.59 0.69 0.18
C LEU A 77 -12.68 1.65 -0.29
N TRP A 78 -13.88 1.10 -0.42
CA TRP A 78 -15.12 1.86 -0.49
C TRP A 78 -15.65 1.96 0.93
N GLY A 79 -15.54 3.13 1.55
CA GLY A 79 -15.99 3.36 2.92
C GLY A 79 -16.19 4.83 3.22
N LEU A 80 -17.21 5.14 4.01
CA LEU A 80 -17.44 6.47 4.57
C LEU A 80 -16.61 6.58 5.85
N THR A 81 -15.65 7.51 5.88
CA THR A 81 -15.03 7.96 7.12
C THR A 81 -15.80 9.19 7.60
N ALA A 82 -16.51 9.08 8.73
CA ALA A 82 -17.11 10.22 9.40
C ALA A 82 -16.28 10.56 10.64
N TYR A 83 -15.79 11.79 10.70
CA TYR A 83 -15.20 12.39 11.90
C TYR A 83 -16.25 13.29 12.52
N TRP A 84 -16.62 13.01 13.77
CA TRP A 84 -17.52 13.86 14.56
C TRP A 84 -16.64 14.60 15.56
N ASP A 85 -16.59 15.92 15.44
CA ASP A 85 -16.04 16.80 16.47
C ASP A 85 -17.24 17.32 17.29
N GLY A 86 -17.14 17.23 18.61
CA GLY A 86 -18.19 17.59 19.57
C GLY A 86 -17.90 18.92 20.24
#